data_AF-A0A3M1CQ14-F1
#
_entry.id   AF-A0A3M1CQ14-F1
#
_cell.length_a   1.000
_cell.length_b   1.000
_cell.length_c   1.000
_cell.angle_alpha   90.00
_cell.angle_beta   90.00
_cell.angle_gamma   90.00
#
_symmetry.space_group_name_H-M   'P 1'
#
loop_
_entity.id
_entity.type
_entity.pdbx_description
1 polymer ?
#
loop_
_entity_poly.entity_id
_entity_poly.type
_entity_poly.pdbx_seq_one_letter_code
_entity_poly.pdbx_strand_id
1 'polypeptide(L)' 'MINTLKVKRHRRLKRKYRIRKKVFGTPERPRLTVYRSLNHIYAQVIDDV' A
#
# COMPACT_ATOMS: atom_id res chain seq x y z
N MET A 1 -17.22 1.27 -22.07
CA MET A 1 -17.07 0.32 -20.93
C MET A 1 -15.96 0.80 -20.01
N ILE A 2 -16.22 1.03 -18.72
CA ILE A 2 -15.20 1.52 -17.78
C ILE A 2 -14.30 0.34 -17.35
N ASN A 3 -12.98 0.49 -17.45
CA ASN A 3 -12.04 -0.51 -16.96
C ASN A 3 -12.05 -0.54 -15.42
N THR A 4 -12.82 -1.47 -14.85
CA THR A 4 -13.03 -1.63 -13.41
C THR A 4 -11.75 -1.96 -12.63
N LEU A 5 -10.81 -2.68 -13.26
CA LEU A 5 -9.51 -3.00 -12.67
C LEU A 5 -8.65 -1.75 -12.48
N LYS A 6 -8.63 -0.87 -13.48
CA LYS A 6 -7.93 0.44 -13.42
C LYS A 6 -8.50 1.30 -12.29
N VAL A 7 -9.83 1.35 -12.15
CA VAL A 7 -10.51 2.08 -11.08
C VAL A 7 -10.20 1.49 -9.69
N LYS A 8 -10.19 0.15 -9.54
CA LYS A 8 -9.86 -0.52 -8.28
C LYS A 8 -8.42 -0.25 -7.86
N ARG A 9 -7.46 -0.33 -8.80
CA ARG A 9 -6.04 0.00 -8.56
C ARG A 9 -5.89 1.45 -8.12
N HIS A 10 -6.52 2.39 -8.81
CA HIS A 10 -6.44 3.81 -8.49
C HIS A 10 -7.00 4.13 -7.09
N ARG A 11 -8.19 3.60 -6.75
CA ARG A 11 -8.78 3.75 -5.41
C ARG A 11 -7.90 3.17 -4.30
N ARG A 12 -7.17 2.10 -4.58
CA ARG A 12 -6.23 1.50 -3.62
C ARG A 12 -4.99 2.37 -3.42
N LEU A 13 -4.41 2.90 -4.50
CA LEU A 13 -3.25 3.80 -4.43
C LEU A 13 -3.59 5.09 -3.69
N LYS A 14 -4.75 5.69 -3.96
CA LYS A 14 -5.23 6.89 -3.24
C LYS A 14 -5.35 6.67 -1.73
N ARG A 15 -5.87 5.50 -1.32
CA ARG A 15 -5.93 5.12 0.11
C ARG A 15 -4.54 4.92 0.71
N LYS A 16 -3.62 4.22 0.03
CA LYS A 16 -2.24 4.05 0.50
C LYS A 16 -1.55 5.39 0.69
N TYR A 17 -1.66 6.30 -0.28
CA TYR A 17 -1.09 7.64 -0.17
C TYR A 17 -1.65 8.41 1.04
N ARG A 18 -2.97 8.36 1.27
CA ARG A 18 -3.58 9.02 2.43
C ARG A 18 -3.08 8.46 3.77
N ILE A 19 -2.93 7.14 3.88
CA ILE A 19 -2.44 6.49 5.12
C ILE A 19 -0.98 6.87 5.38
N ARG A 20 -0.14 6.93 4.33
CA ARG A 20 1.27 7.32 4.42
C ARG A 20 1.50 8.75 4.91
N LYS A 21 0.47 9.61 4.93
CA LYS A 21 0.56 10.94 5.57
C LYS A 21 0.71 10.86 7.10
N LYS A 22 0.28 9.75 7.72
CA LYS A 22 0.34 9.54 9.17
C LYS A 22 1.23 8.37 9.58
N VAL A 23 1.42 7.41 8.69
CA VAL A 23 2.18 6.17 8.94
C VAL A 23 3.44 6.20 8.06
N PHE A 24 4.59 6.39 8.69
CA PHE A 24 5.91 6.32 8.08
C PHE A 24 6.79 5.34 8.87
N GLY A 25 7.82 4.77 8.24
CA GLY A 25 8.76 3.85 8.87
C GLY A 25 10.13 4.51 9.12
N THR A 26 10.75 4.17 10.24
CA THR A 26 12.16 4.48 10.57
C THR A 26 12.99 3.19 10.63
N PRO A 27 14.34 3.26 10.75
CA PRO A 27 15.15 2.08 11.01
C PRO A 27 14.73 1.31 12.26
N GLU A 28 14.38 2.03 13.34
CA GLU A 28 13.96 1.44 14.63
C GLU A 28 12.53 0.90 14.58
N ARG A 29 11.66 1.50 13.74
CA ARG A 29 10.26 1.10 13.60
C ARG A 29 9.82 1.19 12.13
N PRO A 30 10.21 0.20 11.30
CA PRO A 30 9.96 0.25 9.87
C PRO A 30 8.48 0.03 9.55
N ARG A 31 8.05 0.57 8.41
CA ARG A 31 6.66 0.46 7.96
C ARG A 31 6.45 -0.82 7.16
N LEU A 32 5.55 -1.67 7.63
CA LEU A 32 5.08 -2.83 6.89
C LEU A 32 4.05 -2.42 5.83
N THR A 33 4.31 -2.70 4.56
CA THR A 33 3.34 -2.55 3.47
C THR A 33 2.84 -3.91 3.00
N VAL A 34 1.52 -4.06 2.90
CA VAL A 34 0.89 -5.31 2.45
C VAL A 34 0.23 -5.14 1.08
N TYR A 35 0.32 -6.18 0.27
CA TYR A 35 -0.45 -6.39 -0.95
C TYR A 35 -1.18 -7.74 -0.87
N ARG A 36 -2.50 -7.73 -1.09
CA ARG A 36 -3.33 -8.93 -1.16
C ARG A 36 -3.92 -9.10 -2.56
N SER A 37 -3.76 -10.29 -3.14
CA SER A 37 -4.53 -10.79 -4.28
C SER A 37 -5.53 -11.85 -3.80
N LEU A 38 -6.18 -12.53 -4.74
CA LEU A 38 -7.04 -13.68 -4.44
C LEU A 38 -6.21 -14.90 -4.02
N ASN A 39 -5.02 -15.06 -4.60
CA ASN A 39 -4.21 -16.27 -4.44
C ASN A 39 -3.17 -16.12 -3.33
N HIS A 40 -2.60 -14.92 -3.15
CA HIS A 40 -1.46 -14.70 -2.26
C HIS A 40 -1.50 -13.36 -1.55
N ILE A 41 -0.71 -13.27 -0.48
CA ILE A 41 -0.45 -12.04 0.27
C ILE A 41 1.07 -11.82 0.28
N TYR A 42 1.48 -10.61 -0.07
CA TYR A 42 2.87 -10.18 -0.04
C TYR A 42 3.03 -9.02 0.93
N ALA A 43 4.15 -9.00 1.65
CA ALA A 43 4.50 -7.93 2.57
C ALA A 43 5.92 -7.44 2.31
N GLN A 44 6.19 -6.17 2.60
CA GLN A 44 7.53 -5.58 2.54
C GLN A 44 7.74 -4.69 3.76
N VAL A 45 8.92 -4.75 4.35
CA VAL A 45 9.37 -3.88 5.44
C VAL A 45 10.13 -2.72 4.80
N ILE A 46 9.74 -1.48 5.10
CA ILE A 46 10.27 -0.28 4.44
C ILE A 46 10.71 0.73 5.48
N ASP A 47 11.91 1.27 5.27
CA ASP A 47 12.38 2.50 5.88
C ASP A 47 12.00 3.70 4.99
N ASP A 48 11.34 4.71 5.54
CA ASP A 48 10.86 5.90 4.81
C ASP A 48 11.69 7.16 5.14
N VAL A 49 12.65 7.10 6.08
CA VAL A 49 13.58 8.20 6.45
C VAL A 49 15.00 7.93 5.99
#